data_AF-T0NLJ4-F1
#
_entry.id   AF-T0NLJ4-F1
#
_cell.length_a   1.000
_cell.length_b   1.000
_cell.length_c   1.000
_cell.angle_alpha   90.00
_cell.angle_beta   90.00
_cell.angle_gamma   90.00
#
_symmetry.space_group_name_H-M   'P 1'
#
loop_
_entity.id
_entity.type
_entity.pdbx_description
1 polymer ?
#
loop_
_entity_poly.entity_id
_entity_poly.type
_entity_poly.pdbx_seq_one_letter_code
_entity_poly.pdbx_strand_id
1 'polypeptide(L)'
;MVRSDSMGTAIKNNQIKIHGEYLEINITIEKSVNSDDIIQAFMQILVFNYVNISQLVMSTDGFELYISSKYFEKVMKLINEIRNNTLI
;
A
#
# COMPACT_ATOMS: atom_id res chain seq x y z
N MET A 1 -8.66 30.34 -13.75
CA MET A 1 -7.78 29.20 -14.03
C MET A 1 -7.19 28.78 -12.68
N VAL A 2 -7.91 27.93 -11.95
CA VAL A 2 -7.54 27.57 -10.57
C VAL A 2 -6.39 26.57 -10.63
N ARG A 3 -5.36 26.86 -9.84
CA ARG A 3 -4.10 26.11 -9.72
C ARG A 3 -4.40 24.62 -9.50
N SER A 4 -3.60 23.76 -10.11
CA SER A 4 -3.61 22.33 -9.83
C SER A 4 -3.29 22.13 -8.35
N ASP A 5 -4.33 21.92 -7.55
CA ASP A 5 -4.20 21.35 -6.21
C ASP A 5 -3.43 20.05 -6.40
N SER A 6 -2.20 20.02 -5.88
CA SER A 6 -1.47 18.78 -5.69
C SER A 6 -2.27 18.01 -4.63
N MET A 7 -3.24 17.21 -5.07
CA MET A 7 -3.83 16.18 -4.23
C MET A 7 -2.66 15.35 -3.74
N GLY A 8 -2.31 15.50 -2.46
CA GLY A 8 -1.24 14.72 -1.84
C GLY A 8 -1.48 13.25 -2.10
N THR A 9 -0.43 12.52 -2.46
CA THR A 9 -0.51 11.07 -2.69
C THR A 9 -0.89 10.38 -1.38
N ALA A 10 -1.87 9.47 -1.38
CA ALA A 10 -2.31 8.80 -0.15
C ALA A 10 -1.17 8.03 0.57
N ILE A 11 -0.27 7.44 -0.21
CA ILE A 11 0.96 6.82 0.28
C ILE A 11 2.09 7.85 0.26
N LYS A 12 2.60 8.20 1.43
CA LYS A 12 3.76 9.08 1.61
C LYS A 12 5.05 8.40 1.16
N ASN A 13 5.27 7.17 1.60
CA ASN A 13 6.44 6.38 1.26
C ASN A 13 6.15 4.88 1.33
N ASN A 14 6.96 4.08 0.64
CA ASN A 14 6.99 2.64 0.83
C ASN A 14 8.44 2.13 0.75
N GLN A 15 8.76 1.13 1.57
CA GLN A 15 10.00 0.37 1.49
C GLN A 15 9.66 -1.09 1.22
N ILE A 16 10.44 -1.73 0.35
CA ILE A 16 10.26 -3.15 0.05
C ILE A 16 11.61 -3.84 0.20
N LYS A 17 11.61 -4.92 1.00
CA LYS A 17 12.77 -5.81 1.15
C LYS A 17 12.37 -7.21 0.71
N ILE A 18 13.29 -7.88 0.04
CA ILE A 18 13.09 -9.27 -0.40
C ILE A 18 13.85 -10.18 0.55
N HIS A 19 13.14 -11.09 1.20
CA HIS A 19 13.67 -12.09 2.12
C HIS A 19 13.41 -13.49 1.56
N GLY A 20 14.26 -13.93 0.65
CA GLY A 20 14.07 -15.20 -0.06
C GLY A 20 12.74 -15.24 -0.82
N GLU A 21 11.81 -16.09 -0.36
CA GLU A 21 10.49 -16.26 -0.98
C GLU A 21 9.43 -15.24 -0.52
N TYR A 22 9.81 -14.30 0.34
CA TYR A 22 8.90 -13.31 0.92
C TYR A 22 9.31 -11.88 0.60
N LEU A 23 8.32 -10.99 0.56
CA LEU A 23 8.45 -9.54 0.51
C LEU A 23 8.02 -8.99 1.85
N GLU A 24 8.87 -8.18 2.46
CA GLU A 24 8.50 -7.24 3.51
C GLU A 24 8.16 -5.92 2.83
N ILE A 25 6.94 -5.44 3.02
CA ILE A 25 6.47 -4.17 2.46
C ILE A 25 6.05 -3.29 3.61
N ASN A 26 6.74 -2.17 3.78
CA ASN A 26 6.41 -1.16 4.77
C ASN A 26 5.83 0.07 4.05
N ILE A 27 4.60 0.47 4.40
CA ILE A 27 3.90 1.59 3.79
C ILE A 27 3.63 2.65 4.85
N THR A 28 4.03 3.88 4.57
CA THR A 28 3.68 5.06 5.36
C THR A 28 2.60 5.86 4.64
N ILE A 29 1.53 6.20 5.36
CA ILE A 29 0.37 6.93 4.85
C ILE A 29 0.50 8.41 5.21
N GLU A 30 -0.01 9.29 4.34
CA GLU A 30 -0.05 10.72 4.65
C GLU A 30 -1.00 11.02 5.82
N LYS A 31 -0.56 11.89 6.75
CA LYS A 31 -1.35 12.26 7.95
C LYS A 31 -2.68 12.95 7.61
N SER A 32 -2.78 13.54 6.42
CA SER A 32 -4.00 14.19 5.93
C SER A 32 -5.04 13.20 5.41
N VAL A 33 -4.73 11.90 5.36
CA VAL A 33 -5.58 10.84 4.85
C VAL A 33 -5.94 9.89 5.99
N ASN A 34 -7.16 9.35 5.97
CA ASN A 34 -7.57 8.33 6.92
C ASN A 34 -6.81 7.03 6.65
N SER A 35 -5.94 6.63 7.57
CA SER A 35 -5.12 5.42 7.44
C SER A 35 -5.95 4.17 7.29
N ASP A 36 -7.09 4.10 7.98
CA ASP A 36 -7.92 2.90 8.04
C ASP A 36 -8.57 2.61 6.68
N ASP A 37 -9.01 3.66 5.97
CA ASP A 37 -9.61 3.54 4.63
C ASP A 37 -8.57 3.02 3.62
N ILE A 38 -7.34 3.53 3.70
CA ILE A 38 -6.23 3.11 2.83
C ILE A 38 -5.83 1.66 3.12
N ILE A 39 -5.68 1.30 4.40
CA ILE A 39 -5.37 -0.06 4.82
C ILE A 39 -6.46 -1.01 4.34
N GLN A 40 -7.73 -0.66 4.56
CA GLN A 40 -8.87 -1.48 4.16
C GLN A 40 -8.91 -1.67 2.63
N ALA A 41 -8.75 -0.60 1.84
CA ALA A 41 -8.69 -0.69 0.39
C ALA A 41 -7.53 -1.58 -0.08
N PHE A 42 -6.35 -1.42 0.52
CA PHE A 42 -5.18 -2.25 0.22
C PHE A 42 -5.47 -3.73 0.50
N MET A 43 -6.00 -4.05 1.68
CA MET A 43 -6.31 -5.42 2.09
C MET A 43 -7.38 -6.05 1.21
N GLN A 44 -8.45 -5.32 0.90
CA GLN A 44 -9.52 -5.81 0.03
C GLN A 44 -9.00 -6.20 -1.36
N ILE A 45 -8.13 -5.36 -1.94
CA ILE A 45 -7.56 -5.64 -3.27
C ILE A 45 -6.61 -6.83 -3.22
N LEU A 46 -5.78 -6.96 -2.18
CA LEU A 46 -4.92 -8.14 -2.00
C LEU A 46 -5.75 -9.43 -1.92
N VAL A 47 -6.81 -9.43 -1.10
CA VAL A 47 -7.71 -10.58 -0.93
C VAL A 47 -8.43 -10.91 -2.24
N PHE A 48 -8.98 -9.90 -2.94
CA PHE A 48 -9.62 -10.08 -4.25
C PHE A 48 -8.68 -10.71 -5.29
N ASN A 49 -7.38 -10.40 -5.21
CA ASN A 49 -6.35 -10.94 -6.09
C ASN A 49 -5.74 -12.27 -5.60
N TYR A 50 -6.32 -12.89 -4.58
CA TYR A 50 -5.83 -14.13 -3.98
C TYR A 50 -4.35 -14.03 -3.53
N VAL A 51 -3.96 -12.86 -3.03
CA VAL A 51 -2.64 -12.64 -2.43
C VAL A 51 -2.72 -13.06 -0.97
N ASN A 52 -1.96 -14.10 -0.61
CA ASN A 52 -1.89 -14.54 0.78
C ASN A 52 -0.96 -13.61 1.57
N ILE A 53 -1.44 -13.16 2.73
CA ILE A 53 -0.72 -12.29 3.66
C ILE A 53 -0.27 -13.14 4.84
N SER A 54 1.03 -13.38 4.94
CA SER A 54 1.63 -14.17 6.01
C SER A 54 1.63 -13.42 7.34
N GLN A 55 1.81 -12.10 7.28
CA GLN A 55 1.83 -11.23 8.45
C GLN A 55 1.37 -9.82 8.07
N LEU A 56 0.61 -9.19 8.97
CA LEU A 56 0.22 -7.79 8.92
C LEU A 56 0.49 -7.15 10.27
N VAL A 57 1.21 -6.03 10.28
CA VAL A 57 1.41 -5.18 11.46
C VAL A 57 0.90 -3.79 11.11
N MET A 58 -0.01 -3.24 11.91
CA MET A 58 -0.56 -1.90 11.71
C MET A 58 0.07 -0.92 12.71
N SER A 59 0.33 0.30 12.25
CA SER A 59 0.80 1.41 13.08
C SER A 59 -0.07 2.65 12.84
N THR A 60 0.09 3.66 13.68
CA THR A 60 -0.64 4.94 13.56
C THR A 60 -0.33 5.71 12.27
N ASP A 61 0.77 5.39 11.60
CA ASP A 61 1.26 6.06 10.40
C ASP A 61 1.29 5.16 9.16
N GLY A 62 0.78 3.93 9.25
CA GLY A 62 0.79 2.99 8.14
C GLY A 62 0.72 1.53 8.54
N PHE A 63 1.41 0.68 7.78
CA PHE A 63 1.37 -0.76 7.97
C PHE A 63 2.58 -1.45 7.35
N GLU A 64 2.86 -2.64 7.85
CA GLU A 64 3.85 -3.57 7.34
C GLU A 64 3.20 -4.91 6.99
N LEU A 65 3.58 -5.46 5.84
CA LEU A 65 3.06 -6.70 5.29
C LEU A 65 4.19 -7.66 4.93
N TYR A 66 3.97 -8.94 5.21
CA TYR A 66 4.75 -10.02 4.63
C TYR A 66 3.89 -10.86 3.68
N ILE A 67 4.32 -10.96 2.43
CA ILE A 67 3.65 -11.73 1.37
C ILE A 67 4.66 -12.54 0.56
N SER A 68 4.21 -13.51 -0.24
CA SER A 68 5.10 -14.22 -1.16
C SER A 68 5.65 -13.32 -2.28
N SER A 69 6.93 -13.46 -2.60
CA SER A 69 7.63 -12.69 -3.64
C SER A 69 7.08 -12.86 -5.05
N LYS A 70 6.35 -13.95 -5.32
CA LYS A 70 5.63 -14.15 -6.57
C LYS A 70 4.58 -13.05 -6.86
N TYR A 71 4.16 -12.29 -5.85
CA TYR A 71 3.18 -11.21 -5.99
C TYR A 71 3.80 -9.82 -6.14
N PHE A 72 5.14 -9.70 -6.24
CA PHE A 72 5.86 -8.43 -6.27
C PHE A 72 5.27 -7.42 -7.26
N GLU A 73 5.18 -7.79 -8.54
CA GLU A 73 4.68 -6.91 -9.61
C GLU A 73 3.25 -6.41 -9.35
N LYS A 74 2.38 -7.31 -8.87
CA LYS A 74 0.98 -6.95 -8.55
C LYS A 74 0.91 -5.95 -7.41
N VAL A 75 1.71 -6.14 -6.37
CA VAL A 75 1.70 -5.26 -5.21
C VAL A 75 2.36 -3.92 -5.50
N MET A 76 3.43 -3.90 -6.30
CA MET A 76 4.00 -2.65 -6.81
C MET A 76 2.99 -1.84 -7.61
N LYS A 77 2.22 -2.51 -8.48
CA LYS A 77 1.15 -1.86 -9.24
C LYS A 77 0.07 -1.27 -8.32
N LEU A 78 -0.38 -2.04 -7.34
CA LEU A 78 -1.36 -1.58 -6.34
C LEU A 78 -0.87 -0.35 -5.56
N ILE A 79 0.38 -0.38 -5.08
CA ILE A 79 0.99 0.76 -4.38
C ILE A 79 0.98 2.01 -5.25
N ASN A 80 1.33 1.87 -6.53
CA ASN A 80 1.33 3.00 -7.46
C ASN A 80 -0.08 3.51 -7.75
N GLU A 81 -1.07 2.63 -7.88
CA GLU A 81 -2.46 3.02 -8.12
C GLU A 81 -3.08 3.76 -6.92
N ILE A 82 -2.79 3.32 -5.69
CA ILE A 82 -3.21 4.03 -4.47
C ILE A 82 -2.48 5.35 -4.33
N ARG A 83 -1.16 5.37 -4.61
CA ARG A 83 -0.35 6.60 -4.56
C ARG A 83 -0.89 7.65 -5.53
N ASN A 84 -1.34 7.26 -6.72
CA ASN A 84 -1.83 8.15 -7.76
C ASN A 84 -3.34 8.46 -7.65
N ASN A 85 -4.02 8.05 -6.59
CA ASN A 85 -5.47 8.19 -6.41
C ASN A 85 -6.28 7.66 -7.61
N THR A 86 -5.82 6.58 -8.25
CA THR A 86 -6.57 5.95 -9.36
C THR A 86 -7.55 4.87 -8.89
N LEU A 87 -7.54 4.55 -7.60
CA LEU A 87 -8.37 3.51 -6.97
C LEU A 87 -9.37 4.04 -5.93
N ILE A 88 -9.27 5.31 -5.55
CA ILE A 88 -10.02 5.96 -4.46
C ILE A 88 -10.71 7.20 -5.01
#